data_AF-A0A1E4RQH9-F1
#
_entry.id   AF-A0A1E4RQH9-F1
#
_cell.length_a   1.000
_cell.length_b   1.000
_cell.length_c   1.000
_cell.angle_alpha   90.00
_cell.angle_beta   90.00
_cell.angle_gamma   90.00
#
_symmetry.space_group_name_H-M   'P 1'
#
loop_
_entity.id
_entity.type
_entity.pdbx_description
1 polymer ?
#
loop_
_entity_poly.entity_id
_entity_poly.type
_entity_poly.pdbx_seq_one_letter_code
_entity_poly.pdbx_strand_id
1 'polypeptide(L)'
;MTDDKKKTTILSDDQKKAHHIASEQKRRENIRSEFDRIVDLTPSLNDRENRSELNILTKLADYIDSLKEENLKLIQLCKEKGIDVPANLIYKGPGIDND
;
A
#
# COMPACT_ATOMS: atom_id res chain seq x y z
N MET A 1 16.24 -45.76 14.87
CA MET A 1 14.88 -45.50 15.37
C MET A 1 14.43 -44.15 14.83
N THR A 2 13.58 -44.18 13.82
CA THR A 2 12.90 -43.03 13.23
C THR A 2 11.80 -42.56 14.18
N ASP A 3 11.87 -41.31 14.61
CA ASP A 3 10.75 -40.60 15.25
C ASP A 3 10.44 -39.35 14.41
N ASP A 4 10.02 -39.62 13.17
CA ASP A 4 9.30 -38.64 12.35
C ASP A 4 7.93 -38.44 13.01
N LYS A 5 7.89 -37.51 13.97
CA LYS A 5 6.65 -36.94 14.49
C LYS A 5 5.92 -36.25 13.35
N LYS A 6 5.15 -37.05 12.61
CA LYS A 6 3.94 -36.64 11.90
C LYS A 6 3.12 -35.77 12.84
N LYS A 7 3.30 -34.44 12.76
CA LYS A 7 2.32 -33.46 13.20
C LYS A 7 1.14 -33.55 12.25
N THR A 8 0.39 -34.65 12.32
CA THR A 8 -0.94 -34.73 11.74
C THR A 8 -1.84 -33.83 12.56
N THR A 9 -1.83 -32.57 12.17
CA THR A 9 -3.00 -31.73 11.92
C THR A 9 -4.33 -32.46 12.01
N ILE A 10 -4.82 -32.70 13.23
CA ILE A 10 -6.25 -32.96 13.46
C ILE A 10 -6.74 -31.79 14.31
N LEU A 11 -6.76 -30.60 13.69
CA LEU A 11 -7.61 -29.55 14.20
C LEU A 11 -9.04 -30.07 14.05
N SER A 12 -9.81 -30.08 15.14
CA SER A 12 -11.25 -30.34 15.08
C SER A 12 -11.88 -29.41 14.04
N ASP A 13 -12.95 -29.81 13.38
CA ASP A 13 -13.63 -28.95 12.40
C ASP A 13 -14.07 -27.61 13.03
N ASP A 14 -14.40 -27.61 14.33
CA ASP A 14 -14.64 -26.40 15.12
C ASP A 14 -13.39 -25.52 15.26
N GLN A 15 -12.22 -26.13 15.49
CA GLN A 15 -10.94 -25.39 15.58
C GLN A 15 -10.51 -24.84 14.23
N LYS A 16 -10.72 -25.58 13.14
CA LYS A 16 -10.47 -25.09 11.78
C LYS A 16 -11.36 -23.90 11.46
N LYS A 17 -12.65 -23.99 11.80
CA LYS A 17 -13.62 -22.92 11.60
C LYS A 17 -13.24 -21.66 12.39
N ALA A 18 -12.88 -21.82 13.66
CA ALA A 18 -12.43 -20.70 14.49
C ALA A 18 -11.15 -20.05 13.94
N HIS A 19 -10.16 -20.84 13.52
CA HIS A 19 -8.92 -20.32 12.94
C HIS A 19 -9.16 -19.61 11.61
N HIS A 20 -10.03 -20.15 10.74
CA HIS A 20 -10.40 -19.51 9.48
C HIS A 20 -11.07 -18.15 9.71
N ILE A 21 -12.02 -18.07 10.64
CA ILE A 21 -12.68 -16.81 11.00
C ILE A 21 -11.67 -15.79 11.53
N ALA A 22 -10.79 -16.20 12.45
CA ALA A 22 -9.76 -15.33 13.01
C ALA A 22 -8.76 -14.85 11.95
N SER A 23 -8.34 -15.73 11.04
CA SER A 23 -7.43 -15.39 9.94
C SER A 23 -8.08 -14.39 8.97
N GLU A 24 -9.36 -14.58 8.63
CA GLU A 24 -10.08 -13.66 7.74
C GLU A 24 -10.35 -12.31 8.43
N GLN A 25 -10.68 -12.31 9.73
CA GLN A 25 -10.82 -11.08 10.50
C GLN A 25 -9.51 -10.29 10.49
N LYS A 26 -8.38 -10.93 10.80
CA LYS A 26 -7.06 -10.29 10.74
C LYS A 26 -6.72 -9.79 9.33
N ARG A 27 -7.05 -10.56 8.28
CA ARG A 27 -6.85 -10.13 6.89
C ARG A 27 -7.64 -8.85 6.60
N ARG A 28 -8.89 -8.77 7.04
CA ARG A 28 -9.76 -7.60 6.84
C ARG A 28 -9.30 -6.40 7.65
N GLU A 29 -8.88 -6.60 8.89
CA GLU A 29 -8.31 -5.54 9.74
C GLU A 29 -7.06 -4.94 9.10
N ASN A 30 -6.15 -5.78 8.59
CA ASN A 30 -4.96 -5.32 7.87
C ASN A 30 -5.32 -4.54 6.60
N ILE A 31 -6.26 -5.04 5.79
CA ILE A 31 -6.70 -4.30 4.58
C ILE A 31 -7.25 -2.93 4.99
N ARG A 32 -8.06 -2.89 6.05
CA ARG A 32 -8.66 -1.64 6.53
C ARG A 32 -7.61 -0.65 7.02
N SER A 33 -6.60 -1.10 7.76
CA SER A 33 -5.52 -0.22 8.22
C SER A 33 -4.71 0.37 7.07
N GLU A 34 -4.50 -0.38 5.98
CA GLU A 34 -3.84 0.17 4.78
C GLU A 34 -4.71 1.22 4.08
N PHE A 35 -6.04 1.03 4.04
CA PHE A 35 -6.96 2.06 3.54
C PHE A 35 -6.94 3.33 4.39
N ASP A 36 -6.92 3.20 5.71
CA ASP A 36 -6.83 4.35 6.60
C ASP A 36 -5.50 5.10 6.39
N ARG A 37 -4.39 4.37 6.20
CA ARG A 37 -3.09 4.98 5.84
C ARG A 37 -3.11 5.71 4.50
N ILE A 38 -3.81 5.18 3.50
CA ILE A 38 -3.97 5.85 2.20
C ILE A 38 -4.73 7.17 2.35
N VAL A 39 -5.78 7.18 3.18
CA VAL A 39 -6.56 8.39 3.47
C VAL A 39 -5.66 9.46 4.10
N ASP A 40 -4.83 9.08 5.08
CA ASP A 40 -3.90 10.01 5.75
C ASP A 40 -2.86 10.62 4.80
N LEU A 41 -2.41 9.86 3.79
CA LEU A 41 -1.38 10.29 2.84
C LEU A 41 -1.93 11.13 1.67
N THR A 42 -3.25 11.11 1.44
CA THR A 42 -3.88 11.71 0.26
C THR A 42 -4.61 12.99 0.67
N PRO A 43 -4.08 14.18 0.36
CA PRO A 43 -4.66 15.46 0.83
C PRO A 43 -6.09 15.73 0.36
N SER A 44 -6.52 15.08 -0.73
CA SER A 44 -7.87 15.21 -1.30
C SER A 44 -8.91 14.30 -0.62
N LEU A 45 -8.48 13.44 0.31
CA LEU A 45 -9.34 12.59 1.12
C LEU A 45 -9.49 13.18 2.52
N ASN A 46 -10.73 13.19 3.01
CA ASN A 46 -11.04 13.60 4.38
C ASN A 46 -11.63 12.42 5.16
N ASP A 47 -11.63 12.48 6.49
CA ASP A 47 -12.23 11.47 7.38
C ASP A 47 -13.71 11.16 7.06
N ARG A 48 -14.41 12.08 6.38
CA ARG A 48 -15.79 11.88 5.94
C ARG A 48 -15.94 10.98 4.71
N GLU A 49 -14.87 10.82 3.94
CA GLU A 49 -14.83 10.07 2.68
C GLU A 49 -14.10 8.72 2.82
N ASN A 50 -13.55 8.43 4.01
CA ASN A 50 -12.80 7.21 4.33
C ASN A 50 -13.63 5.90 4.34
N ARG A 51 -14.92 5.97 3.99
CA ARG A 51 -15.86 4.84 4.03
C ARG A 51 -16.04 4.15 2.68
N SER A 52 -15.72 4.81 1.57
CA SER A 52 -15.87 4.25 0.23
C SER A 52 -14.51 3.82 -0.31
N GLU A 53 -14.23 2.51 -0.32
CA GLU A 53 -13.00 1.94 -0.87
C GLU A 53 -12.77 2.38 -2.33
N LEU A 54 -13.83 2.39 -3.14
CA LEU A 54 -13.77 2.86 -4.52
C LEU A 54 -13.32 4.32 -4.61
N ASN A 55 -13.93 5.22 -3.83
CA ASN A 55 -13.56 6.63 -3.85
C ASN A 55 -12.13 6.85 -3.36
N ILE A 56 -11.70 6.10 -2.35
CA ILE A 56 -10.32 6.16 -1.84
C ILE A 56 -9.35 5.75 -2.95
N LEU A 57 -9.59 4.62 -3.63
CA LEU A 57 -8.72 4.15 -4.72
C LEU A 57 -8.69 5.11 -5.90
N THR A 58 -9.84 5.67 -6.30
CA THR A 58 -9.90 6.64 -7.40
C THR A 58 -9.10 7.90 -7.05
N LYS A 59 -9.35 8.51 -5.90
CA LYS A 59 -8.63 9.72 -5.48
C LYS A 59 -7.14 9.48 -5.26
N LEU A 60 -6.77 8.31 -4.76
CA LEU A 60 -5.37 7.92 -4.64
C LEU A 60 -4.70 7.83 -6.02
N ALA A 61 -5.36 7.20 -7.00
CA ALA A 61 -4.84 7.10 -8.36
C ALA A 61 -4.64 8.50 -8.98
N ASP A 62 -5.65 9.36 -8.86
CA ASP A 62 -5.58 10.76 -9.33
C ASP A 62 -4.43 11.52 -8.65
N TYR A 63 -4.25 11.32 -7.34
CA TYR A 63 -3.19 11.97 -6.59
C TYR A 63 -1.79 11.49 -7.02
N ILE A 64 -1.61 10.18 -7.24
CA ILE A 64 -0.36 9.62 -7.77
C ILE A 64 -0.02 10.24 -9.12
N ASP A 65 -1.00 10.39 -10.02
CA ASP A 65 -0.77 11.01 -11.31
C ASP A 65 -0.43 12.50 -11.20
N SER A 66 -1.10 13.23 -10.30
CA SER A 66 -0.75 14.63 -10.00
C SER A 66 0.68 14.80 -9.47
N LEU A 67 1.14 13.90 -8.60
CA LEU A 67 2.50 13.92 -8.05
C LEU A 67 3.55 13.67 -9.14
N LYS A 68 3.27 12.79 -10.11
CA LYS A 68 4.16 12.57 -11.26
C LYS A 68 4.26 13.83 -12.11
N GLU A 69 3.13 14.47 -12.41
CA GLU A 69 3.13 15.71 -13.18
C GLU A 69 3.88 16.84 -12.46
N GLU A 70 3.68 16.98 -11.15
CA GLU A 70 4.37 17.97 -10.33
C GLU A 70 5.88 17.71 -10.29
N ASN A 71 6.29 16.45 -10.11
CA ASN A 71 7.71 16.08 -10.16
C ASN A 71 8.35 16.46 -11.50
N LEU A 72 7.68 16.20 -12.63
CA LEU A 72 8.15 16.60 -13.96
C LEU A 72 8.30 18.12 -14.09
N LYS A 73 7.31 18.88 -13.62
CA LYS A 73 7.34 20.36 -13.62
C LYS A 73 8.50 20.89 -12.78
N LEU A 74 8.73 20.31 -11.59
CA LEU A 74 9.82 20.69 -10.70
C LEU A 74 11.19 20.38 -11.31
N ILE A 75 11.37 19.21 -11.91
CA ILE A 75 12.61 18.84 -12.61
C ILE A 75 12.88 19.83 -13.75
N GLN A 76 11.86 20.18 -14.52
CA GLN A 76 11.98 21.15 -15.60
C GLN A 76 12.40 22.53 -15.08
N LEU A 77 11.77 22.99 -13.99
CA LEU A 77 12.13 24.26 -13.34
C LEU A 77 13.57 24.26 -12.80
N CYS A 78 14.03 23.15 -12.22
CA CYS A 78 15.41 23.01 -11.78
C CYS A 78 16.39 23.13 -12.95
N LYS A 79 16.11 22.45 -14.07
CA LYS A 79 16.93 22.55 -15.29
C LYS A 79 17.00 23.98 -15.82
N GLU A 80 15.88 24.69 -15.87
CA GLU A 80 15.81 26.10 -16.31
C GLU A 80 16.62 27.03 -15.39
N LYS A 81 16.64 26.73 -14.09
CA LYS A 81 17.41 27.47 -13.10
C LYS A 81 18.87 27.02 -12.99
N GLY A 82 19.31 26.03 -13.78
CA GLY A 82 20.65 25.46 -13.69
C GLY A 82 20.93 24.70 -12.39
N ILE A 83 19.89 24.24 -11.70
CA ILE A 83 19.98 23.43 -10.49
C ILE A 83 20.08 21.96 -10.91
N ASP A 84 21.15 21.29 -10.48
CA ASP A 84 21.31 19.85 -10.69
C ASP A 84 20.31 19.08 -9.83
N VAL A 85 19.63 18.09 -10.43
CA VAL A 85 18.61 17.29 -9.74
C VAL A 85 19.24 15.94 -9.35
N PRO A 86 19.37 15.63 -8.05
CA PRO A 86 19.88 14.35 -7.59
C PRO A 86 19.10 13.17 -8.18
N ALA A 87 19.81 12.11 -8.57
CA ALA A 87 19.21 10.94 -9.21
C ALA A 87 18.15 10.24 -8.34
N ASN A 88 18.25 10.34 -7.02
CA ASN A 88 17.28 9.77 -6.08
C ASN A 88 15.94 10.54 -6.03
N LEU A 89 15.85 11.73 -6.63
CA LEU A 89 14.62 12.51 -6.73
C LEU A 89 13.92 12.37 -8.09
N ILE A 90 14.56 11.66 -9.03
CA ILE A 90 13.99 11.36 -10.34
C ILE A 90 13.11 10.13 -10.19
N TYR A 91 11.81 10.30 -10.40
CA TYR A 91 10.88 9.19 -10.40
C TYR A 91 11.17 8.24 -11.57
N LYS A 92 11.58 7.00 -11.28
CA LYS A 92 11.90 5.97 -12.28
C LYS A 92 10.76 4.98 -12.54
N GLY A 93 9.65 5.11 -11.84
CA GLY A 93 8.57 4.12 -11.88
C GLY A 93 8.65 3.10 -10.73
N PRO A 94 7.58 2.31 -10.55
CA PRO A 94 7.51 1.32 -9.47
C PRO A 94 8.45 0.14 -9.75
N GLY A 95 9.16 -0.34 -8.73
CA GLY A 95 10.02 -1.52 -8.80
C GLY A 95 11.40 -1.28 -9.43
N ILE A 96 11.75 -0.03 -9.72
CA ILE A 96 13.11 0.36 -10.11
C ILE A 96 13.77 1.00 -8.89
N ASP A 97 14.16 0.18 -7.93
CA ASP A 97 14.99 0.63 -6.82
C ASP A 97 16.36 1.07 -7.37
N ASN A 98 16.86 2.19 -6.84
CA ASN A 98 18.23 2.64 -7.12
C ASN A 98 19.19 1.70 -6.38
N ASP A 99 19.84 0.78 -7.10
CA ASP A 99 21.18 0.32 -6.73
C ASP A 99 22.17 1.50 -6.75
#